data_AF-A0A485MNL4-F1
#
_entry.id   AF-A0A485MNL4-F1
#
_cell.length_a   1.000
_cell.length_b   1.000
_cell.length_c   1.000
_cell.angle_alpha   90.00
_cell.angle_beta   90.00
_cell.angle_gamma   90.00
#
_symmetry.space_group_name_H-M   'P 1'
#
loop_
_entity.id
_entity.type
_entity.pdbx_description
1 polymer ?
#
loop_
_entity_poly.entity_id
_entity_poly.type
_entity_poly.pdbx_seq_one_letter_code
_entity_poly.pdbx_strand_id
1 'polypeptide(L)'
;MEIAQPRDLERYLSLAKRRHGELCRQKRIFNARNRIIGGDTDAWDAQVHDQKIKEATEKARHETFAAEMRQNDKITCILEGRERRDRKSLCKAINDFQQTFQKPETRREFDLSDPLALRKDLPARQSDNDIRNTVSGMQKFMGEDLNFHERKKFQEEQNREWSLQQQRERESARAHQRCAEDLYFKTRLQFDETAKHLQNLESATRKAVCAAVKEFNRNQVAPGTPQSPRPKSQAQPFTGSHHTIHMALPGAALVQIECAPARAPELGSLGMGGGGAVGLSKLCKPQILL
;
A
#
# COMPACT_ATOMS: atom_id res chain seq x y z
N MET A 1 39.77 -80.13 -140.31
CA MET A 1 39.40 -79.92 -138.89
C MET A 1 40.01 -78.58 -138.49
N GLU A 2 39.28 -77.48 -138.66
CA GLU A 2 39.78 -76.16 -138.25
C GLU A 2 39.87 -76.12 -136.71
N ILE A 3 41.06 -75.84 -136.20
CA ILE A 3 41.36 -75.78 -134.77
C ILE A 3 40.97 -74.39 -134.28
N ALA A 4 39.88 -74.30 -133.50
CA ALA A 4 39.41 -73.03 -132.94
C ALA A 4 40.42 -72.43 -131.96
N GLN A 5 40.79 -71.15 -132.15
CA GLN A 5 41.74 -70.42 -131.31
C GLN A 5 41.09 -70.01 -129.97
N PRO A 6 41.85 -69.86 -128.87
CA PRO A 6 41.30 -69.52 -127.54
C PRO A 6 40.52 -68.20 -127.50
N ARG A 7 40.92 -67.20 -128.32
CA ARG A 7 40.16 -65.95 -128.51
C ARG A 7 38.80 -66.16 -129.14
N ASP A 8 38.66 -67.18 -130.00
CA ASP A 8 37.39 -67.52 -130.61
C ASP A 8 36.49 -68.27 -129.62
N LEU A 9 37.05 -69.09 -128.72
CA LEU A 9 36.27 -69.71 -127.64
C LEU A 9 35.68 -68.68 -126.67
N GLU A 10 36.44 -67.65 -126.28
CA GLU A 10 35.93 -66.53 -125.48
C GLU A 10 34.82 -65.74 -126.20
N ARG A 11 34.98 -65.54 -127.52
CA ARG A 11 33.93 -64.97 -128.39
C ARG A 11 32.69 -65.87 -128.42
N TYR A 12 32.83 -67.18 -128.53
CA TYR A 12 31.69 -68.10 -128.50
C TYR A 12 30.99 -68.11 -127.15
N LEU A 13 31.72 -68.06 -126.02
CA LEU A 13 31.13 -67.99 -124.68
C LEU A 13 30.40 -66.67 -124.42
N SER A 14 30.99 -65.54 -124.82
CA SER A 14 30.33 -64.23 -124.72
C SER A 14 29.08 -64.14 -125.61
N LEU A 15 29.16 -64.66 -126.84
CA LEU A 15 28.01 -64.79 -127.73
C LEU A 15 26.95 -65.74 -127.17
N ALA A 16 27.33 -66.85 -126.55
CA ALA A 16 26.42 -67.79 -125.90
C ALA A 16 25.72 -67.16 -124.68
N LYS A 17 26.45 -66.43 -123.82
CA LYS A 17 25.88 -65.65 -122.71
C LYS A 17 24.88 -64.61 -123.21
N ARG A 18 25.22 -63.89 -124.29
CA ARG A 18 24.32 -62.91 -124.93
C ARG A 18 23.07 -63.58 -125.50
N ARG A 19 23.22 -64.67 -126.25
CA ARG A 19 22.11 -65.47 -126.79
C ARG A 19 21.22 -66.01 -125.67
N HIS A 20 21.80 -66.53 -124.59
CA HIS A 20 21.08 -67.03 -123.43
C HIS A 20 20.32 -65.90 -122.70
N GLY A 21 20.97 -64.75 -122.49
CA GLY A 21 20.33 -63.56 -121.92
C GLY A 21 19.17 -63.05 -122.78
N GLU A 22 19.33 -63.01 -124.11
CA GLU A 22 18.26 -62.67 -125.05
C GLU A 22 17.12 -63.70 -125.02
N LEU A 23 17.41 -65.00 -124.94
CA LEU A 23 16.36 -66.02 -124.78
C LEU A 23 15.58 -65.85 -123.45
N CYS A 24 16.25 -65.57 -122.33
CA CYS A 24 15.60 -65.29 -121.05
C CYS A 24 14.81 -63.96 -121.04
N ARG A 25 15.22 -62.99 -121.85
CA ARG A 25 14.50 -61.72 -122.04
C ARG A 25 13.29 -61.90 -122.95
N GLN A 26 13.42 -62.61 -124.08
CA GLN A 26 12.33 -62.91 -125.00
C GLN A 26 11.20 -63.68 -124.32
N LYS A 27 11.51 -64.66 -123.45
CA LYS A 27 10.52 -65.37 -122.62
C LYS A 27 9.66 -64.42 -121.76
N ARG A 28 10.20 -63.27 -121.33
CA ARG A 28 9.48 -62.25 -120.56
C ARG A 28 8.70 -61.29 -121.46
N ILE A 29 9.26 -60.89 -122.60
CA ILE A 29 8.66 -59.91 -123.53
C ILE A 29 7.47 -60.49 -124.31
N PHE A 30 7.57 -61.75 -124.75
CA PHE A 30 6.53 -62.38 -125.56
C PHE A 30 5.39 -62.99 -124.75
N ASN A 31 5.53 -63.11 -123.42
CA ASN A 31 4.43 -63.50 -122.54
C ASN A 31 3.61 -62.24 -122.16
N ALA A 32 2.45 -62.06 -122.81
CA ALA A 32 1.60 -60.90 -122.60
C ALA A 32 1.13 -60.74 -121.13
N ARG A 33 0.93 -61.83 -120.39
CA ARG A 33 0.49 -61.80 -118.99
C ARG A 33 1.59 -61.29 -118.06
N ASN A 34 2.82 -61.77 -118.24
CA ASN A 34 3.98 -61.29 -117.46
C ASN A 34 4.33 -59.83 -117.78
N ARG A 35 3.93 -59.32 -118.96
CA ARG A 35 4.12 -57.91 -119.32
C ARG A 35 3.11 -56.97 -118.66
N ILE A 36 1.88 -57.45 -118.42
CA ILE A 36 0.79 -56.63 -117.85
C ILE A 36 0.76 -56.74 -116.32
N ILE A 37 0.98 -57.94 -115.74
CA ILE A 37 0.81 -58.23 -114.30
C ILE A 37 1.99 -59.06 -113.76
N GLY A 38 3.16 -58.97 -114.39
CA GLY A 38 4.34 -59.72 -113.93
C GLY A 38 4.92 -59.15 -112.65
N GLY A 39 5.19 -60.02 -111.68
CA GLY A 39 5.89 -59.70 -110.44
C GLY A 39 6.55 -60.96 -109.88
N ASP A 40 7.50 -60.74 -108.98
CA ASP A 40 8.16 -61.83 -108.25
C ASP A 40 7.39 -62.07 -106.95
N THR A 41 6.51 -63.07 -106.97
CA THR A 41 5.66 -63.43 -105.82
C THR A 41 6.50 -63.85 -104.62
N ASP A 42 7.60 -64.56 -104.86
CA ASP A 42 8.46 -65.09 -103.81
C ASP A 42 9.22 -63.93 -103.12
N ALA A 43 9.62 -62.91 -103.89
CA ALA A 43 10.23 -61.70 -103.33
C ALA A 43 9.23 -60.86 -102.52
N TRP A 44 7.96 -60.77 -102.94
CA TRP A 44 6.92 -60.09 -102.17
C TRP A 44 6.58 -60.84 -100.88
N ASP A 45 6.49 -62.17 -100.93
CA ASP A 45 6.29 -63.00 -99.75
C ASP A 45 7.44 -62.84 -98.75
N ALA A 46 8.69 -62.78 -99.23
CA ALA A 46 9.86 -62.49 -98.41
C ALA A 46 9.78 -61.08 -97.77
N GLN A 47 9.39 -60.05 -98.53
CA GLN A 47 9.21 -58.69 -97.99
C GLN A 47 8.11 -58.62 -96.92
N VAL A 48 6.98 -59.29 -97.14
CA VAL A 48 5.89 -59.38 -96.15
C VAL A 48 6.35 -60.12 -94.91
N HIS A 49 7.13 -61.19 -95.06
CA HIS A 49 7.70 -61.93 -93.95
C HIS A 49 8.67 -61.06 -93.13
N ASP A 50 9.58 -60.34 -93.79
CA ASP A 50 10.51 -59.41 -93.14
C ASP A 50 9.77 -58.29 -92.40
N GLN A 51 8.70 -57.76 -93.00
CA GLN A 51 7.85 -56.75 -92.37
C GLN A 51 7.17 -57.29 -91.11
N LYS A 52 6.62 -58.51 -91.16
CA LYS A 52 6.02 -59.19 -89.99
C LYS A 52 7.04 -59.42 -88.88
N ILE A 53 8.28 -59.80 -89.22
CA ILE A 53 9.35 -59.94 -88.23
C ILE A 53 9.63 -58.58 -87.57
N LYS A 54 9.78 -57.51 -88.36
CA LYS A 54 10.02 -56.16 -87.81
C LYS A 54 8.90 -55.74 -86.86
N GLU A 55 7.65 -55.87 -87.28
CA GLU A 55 6.48 -55.55 -86.46
C GLU A 55 6.43 -56.38 -85.17
N ALA A 56 6.72 -57.68 -85.23
CA ALA A 56 6.80 -58.53 -84.06
C ALA A 56 7.93 -58.10 -83.11
N THR A 57 9.11 -57.72 -83.64
CA THR A 57 10.23 -57.25 -82.82
C THR A 57 9.96 -55.89 -82.17
N GLU A 58 9.33 -54.97 -82.88
CA GLU A 58 8.92 -53.67 -82.35
C GLU A 58 7.84 -53.83 -81.29
N LYS A 59 6.84 -54.67 -81.55
CA LYS A 59 5.80 -55.00 -80.57
C LYS A 59 6.40 -55.59 -79.29
N ALA A 60 7.31 -56.55 -79.42
CA ALA A 60 8.01 -57.13 -78.26
C ALA A 60 8.78 -56.06 -77.47
N ARG A 61 9.47 -55.13 -78.15
CA ARG A 61 10.16 -53.99 -77.49
C ARG A 61 9.19 -53.05 -76.78
N HIS A 62 8.06 -52.72 -77.40
CA HIS A 62 7.04 -51.89 -76.76
C HIS A 62 6.43 -52.57 -75.54
N GLU A 63 6.21 -53.88 -75.60
CA GLU A 63 5.72 -54.68 -74.48
C GLU A 63 6.71 -54.71 -73.31
N THR A 64 8.02 -54.83 -73.58
CA THR A 64 9.06 -54.76 -72.53
C THR A 64 9.09 -53.38 -71.87
N PHE A 65 9.09 -52.30 -72.64
CA PHE A 65 9.06 -50.94 -72.08
C PHE A 65 7.78 -50.66 -71.30
N ALA A 66 6.63 -51.14 -71.78
CA ALA A 66 5.37 -51.02 -71.05
C ALA A 66 5.40 -51.81 -69.73
N ALA A 67 6.07 -52.97 -69.69
CA ALA A 67 6.25 -53.74 -68.47
C ALA A 67 7.16 -53.02 -67.46
N GLU A 68 8.27 -52.45 -67.91
CA GLU A 68 9.18 -51.64 -67.08
C GLU A 68 8.48 -50.41 -66.51
N MET A 69 7.70 -49.70 -67.33
CA MET A 69 6.90 -48.55 -66.89
C MET A 69 5.93 -48.93 -65.77
N ARG A 70 5.19 -50.05 -65.92
CA ARG A 70 4.31 -50.55 -64.85
C ARG A 70 5.05 -50.87 -63.55
N GLN A 71 6.28 -51.39 -63.63
CA GLN A 71 7.09 -51.65 -62.45
C GLN A 71 7.56 -50.34 -61.79
N ASN A 72 8.01 -49.38 -62.58
CA ASN A 72 8.45 -48.06 -62.09
C ASN A 72 7.30 -47.29 -61.43
N ASP A 73 6.09 -47.33 -62.01
CA ASP A 73 4.90 -46.73 -61.41
C ASP A 73 4.59 -47.36 -60.05
N LYS A 74 4.67 -48.69 -59.96
CA LYS A 74 4.48 -49.41 -58.69
C LYS A 74 5.53 -49.02 -57.64
N ILE A 75 6.80 -48.90 -58.04
CA ILE A 75 7.88 -48.48 -57.14
C ILE A 75 7.63 -47.05 -56.64
N THR A 76 7.22 -46.15 -57.53
CA THR A 76 6.92 -44.75 -57.22
C THR A 76 5.80 -44.65 -56.17
N CYS A 77 4.69 -45.36 -56.37
CA CYS A 77 3.59 -45.40 -55.40
C CYS A 77 4.02 -45.91 -54.01
N ILE A 78 4.90 -46.91 -53.97
CA ILE A 78 5.42 -47.45 -52.70
C ILE A 78 6.31 -46.41 -51.99
N LEU A 79 7.18 -45.74 -52.74
CA LEU A 79 8.09 -44.72 -52.20
C LEU A 79 7.32 -43.50 -51.69
N GLU A 80 6.34 -43.01 -52.44
CA GLU A 80 5.46 -41.93 -52.00
C GLU A 80 4.70 -42.31 -50.72
N GLY A 81 4.19 -43.55 -50.65
CA GLY A 81 3.54 -44.05 -49.44
C GLY A 81 4.46 -44.12 -48.22
N ARG A 82 5.76 -44.39 -48.41
CA ARG A 82 6.77 -44.35 -47.33
C ARG A 82 7.04 -42.92 -46.89
N GLU A 83 7.35 -42.03 -47.83
CA GLU A 83 7.60 -40.61 -47.56
C GLU A 83 6.42 -39.97 -46.80
N ARG A 84 5.18 -40.27 -47.21
CA ARG A 84 3.97 -39.75 -46.55
C ARG A 84 3.86 -40.23 -45.10
N ARG A 85 4.20 -41.49 -44.82
CA ARG A 85 4.23 -42.03 -43.45
C ARG A 85 5.33 -41.40 -42.62
N ASP A 86 6.52 -41.26 -43.18
CA ASP A 86 7.68 -40.66 -42.50
C ASP A 86 7.40 -39.20 -42.16
N ARG A 87 6.85 -38.43 -43.11
CA ARG A 87 6.39 -37.06 -42.89
C ARG A 87 5.35 -36.98 -41.77
N LYS A 88 4.36 -37.88 -41.77
CA LYS A 88 3.35 -37.92 -40.71
C LYS A 88 3.97 -38.24 -39.35
N SER A 89 4.89 -39.20 -39.30
CA SER A 89 5.62 -39.58 -38.08
C SER A 89 6.44 -38.41 -37.53
N LEU A 90 7.17 -37.72 -38.41
CA LEU A 90 7.96 -36.54 -38.06
C LEU A 90 7.08 -35.41 -37.53
N CYS A 91 5.99 -35.07 -38.23
CA CYS A 91 5.05 -34.04 -37.77
C CYS A 91 4.44 -34.40 -36.41
N LYS A 92 4.13 -35.68 -36.18
CA LYS A 92 3.64 -36.15 -34.89
C LYS A 92 4.71 -35.97 -33.80
N ALA A 93 5.94 -36.41 -34.04
CA ALA A 93 7.04 -36.26 -33.08
C ALA A 93 7.33 -34.79 -32.73
N ILE A 94 7.28 -33.89 -33.73
CA ILE A 94 7.43 -32.45 -33.51
C ILE A 94 6.30 -31.91 -32.63
N ASN A 95 5.06 -32.29 -32.92
CA ASN A 95 3.90 -31.83 -32.15
C ASN A 95 3.96 -32.37 -30.70
N ASP A 96 4.28 -33.65 -30.53
CA ASP A 96 4.45 -34.29 -29.22
C ASP A 96 5.56 -33.58 -28.41
N PHE A 97 6.67 -33.22 -29.05
CA PHE A 97 7.74 -32.45 -28.43
C PHE A 97 7.30 -31.04 -28.03
N GLN A 98 6.60 -30.33 -28.92
CA GLN A 98 6.07 -28.99 -28.64
C GLN A 98 5.08 -29.01 -27.47
N GLN A 99 4.17 -29.98 -27.44
CA GLN A 99 3.20 -30.13 -26.35
C GLN A 99 3.86 -30.50 -25.03
N THR A 100 4.94 -31.27 -25.05
CA THR A 100 5.60 -31.74 -23.82
C THR A 100 6.53 -30.67 -23.24
N PHE A 101 7.33 -30.02 -24.09
CA PHE A 101 8.45 -29.19 -23.66
C PHE A 101 8.31 -27.70 -23.98
N GLN A 102 7.39 -27.31 -24.87
CA GLN A 102 7.21 -25.92 -25.31
C GLN A 102 5.86 -25.34 -24.86
N LYS A 103 5.37 -25.78 -23.70
CA LYS A 103 4.15 -25.22 -23.12
C LYS A 103 4.36 -23.74 -22.80
N PRO A 104 3.32 -22.90 -22.92
CA PRO A 104 3.39 -21.50 -22.50
C PRO A 104 3.80 -21.36 -21.02
N GLU A 105 3.28 -22.26 -20.19
CA GLU A 105 3.51 -22.30 -18.73
C GLU A 105 4.97 -22.55 -18.35
N THR A 106 5.73 -23.25 -19.20
CA THR A 106 7.14 -23.59 -18.94
C THR A 106 8.11 -22.51 -19.41
N ARG A 107 7.61 -21.38 -19.94
CA ARG A 107 8.44 -20.25 -20.38
C ARG A 107 9.03 -19.52 -19.18
N ARG A 108 10.21 -18.94 -19.37
CA ARG A 108 10.94 -18.19 -18.34
C ARG A 108 10.16 -16.97 -17.84
N GLU A 109 9.47 -16.27 -18.73
CA GLU A 109 8.66 -15.08 -18.42
C GLU A 109 7.15 -15.37 -18.35
N PHE A 110 6.75 -16.61 -18.06
CA PHE A 110 5.33 -16.94 -17.96
C PHE A 110 4.66 -16.19 -16.79
N ASP A 111 5.37 -15.96 -15.70
CA ASP A 111 4.93 -15.15 -14.56
C ASP A 111 4.44 -13.75 -14.98
N LEU A 112 5.11 -13.12 -15.95
CA LEU A 112 4.73 -11.80 -16.48
C LEU A 112 3.53 -11.83 -17.42
N SER A 113 3.27 -12.98 -18.07
CA SER A 113 2.25 -13.15 -19.11
C SER A 113 1.06 -14.00 -18.65
N ASP A 114 1.05 -14.42 -17.39
CA ASP A 114 -0.02 -15.23 -16.81
C ASP A 114 -1.31 -14.41 -16.72
N PRO A 115 -2.41 -14.84 -17.40
CA PRO A 115 -3.69 -14.13 -17.33
C PRO A 115 -4.27 -14.08 -15.91
N LEU A 116 -3.81 -14.95 -15.01
CA LEU A 116 -4.25 -15.00 -13.61
C LEU A 116 -3.25 -14.33 -12.64
N ALA A 117 -2.19 -13.67 -13.14
CA ALA A 117 -1.15 -13.04 -12.31
C ALA A 117 -1.75 -12.15 -11.20
N LEU A 118 -2.63 -11.22 -11.57
CA LEU A 118 -3.28 -10.28 -10.64
C LEU A 118 -4.12 -10.95 -9.55
N ARG A 119 -4.62 -12.17 -9.81
CA ARG A 119 -5.41 -12.93 -8.82
C ARG A 119 -4.51 -13.73 -7.87
N LYS A 120 -3.32 -14.14 -8.34
CA LYS A 120 -2.32 -14.85 -7.53
C LYS A 120 -1.50 -13.90 -6.67
N ASP A 121 -1.32 -12.67 -7.14
CA ASP A 121 -0.55 -11.64 -6.43
C ASP A 121 -1.19 -11.25 -5.10
N LEU A 122 -0.33 -11.08 -4.10
CA LEU A 122 -0.71 -10.58 -2.79
C LEU A 122 -0.84 -9.05 -2.83
N PRO A 123 -1.78 -8.47 -2.06
CA PRO A 123 -1.85 -7.03 -1.89
C PRO A 123 -0.50 -6.43 -1.45
N ALA A 124 -0.25 -5.21 -1.90
CA ALA A 124 0.99 -4.49 -1.58
C ALA A 124 1.18 -4.29 -0.07
N ARG A 125 0.08 -4.00 0.66
CA ARG A 125 0.03 -3.93 2.13
C ARG A 125 -1.12 -4.82 2.63
N GLN A 126 -0.77 -5.93 3.30
CA GLN A 126 -1.75 -6.84 3.89
C GLN A 126 -2.10 -6.46 5.34
N SER A 127 -1.11 -6.00 6.11
CA SER A 127 -1.25 -5.57 7.49
C SER A 127 -0.18 -4.52 7.82
N ASP A 128 -0.42 -3.71 8.85
CA ASP A 128 0.55 -2.70 9.31
C ASP A 128 1.77 -3.31 10.00
N ASN A 129 1.66 -4.55 10.45
CA ASN A 129 2.73 -5.30 11.09
C ASN A 129 3.40 -6.29 10.13
N ASP A 130 3.11 -6.21 8.82
CA ASP A 130 3.77 -7.03 7.81
C ASP A 130 5.26 -6.65 7.70
N ILE A 131 6.13 -7.65 7.86
CA ILE A 131 7.60 -7.51 7.80
C ILE A 131 8.05 -7.05 6.39
N ARG A 132 7.26 -7.35 5.34
CA ARG A 132 7.55 -6.91 3.96
C ARG A 132 7.45 -5.38 3.79
N ASN A 133 6.70 -4.70 4.66
CA ASN A 133 6.51 -3.24 4.62
C ASN A 133 7.73 -2.51 5.20
N THR A 134 8.83 -2.57 4.48
CA THR A 134 10.04 -1.81 4.79
C THR A 134 9.88 -0.34 4.41
N VAL A 135 10.72 0.53 4.99
CA VAL A 135 10.70 1.98 4.74
C VAL A 135 10.88 2.32 3.25
N SER A 136 11.74 1.58 2.53
CA SER A 136 11.96 1.77 1.09
C SER A 136 10.76 1.40 0.22
N GLY A 137 9.86 0.53 0.71
CA GLY A 137 8.68 0.10 -0.03
C GLY A 137 7.59 1.17 -0.13
N MET A 138 7.68 2.25 0.67
CA MET A 138 6.73 3.36 0.71
C MET A 138 5.25 2.95 0.89
N GLN A 139 4.99 1.75 1.42
CA GLN A 139 3.64 1.25 1.66
C GLN A 139 3.06 1.71 3.00
N LYS A 140 3.92 2.06 3.97
CA LYS A 140 3.55 2.50 5.32
C LYS A 140 4.38 3.71 5.70
N PHE A 141 3.71 4.79 6.09
CA PHE A 141 4.35 6.00 6.58
C PHE A 141 4.18 6.16 8.09
N MET A 142 5.22 6.62 8.77
CA MET A 142 5.20 6.85 10.23
C MET A 142 4.26 8.00 10.64
N GLY A 143 3.91 8.88 9.70
CA GLY A 143 2.95 9.97 9.93
C GLY A 143 1.48 9.55 9.79
N GLU A 144 1.22 8.33 9.31
CA GLU A 144 -0.14 7.78 9.33
C GLU A 144 -0.53 7.46 10.76
N ASP A 145 -1.63 8.07 11.20
CA ASP A 145 -2.13 7.91 12.56
C ASP A 145 -3.48 7.19 12.55
N LEU A 146 -3.40 5.87 12.68
CA LEU A 146 -4.58 5.01 12.74
C LEU A 146 -5.36 5.19 14.05
N ASN A 147 -4.67 5.63 15.11
CA ASN A 147 -5.25 5.81 16.44
C ASN A 147 -5.74 7.25 16.67
N PHE A 148 -5.95 8.02 15.60
CA PHE A 148 -6.42 9.40 15.67
C PHE A 148 -7.69 9.54 16.51
N HIS A 149 -8.68 8.69 16.25
CA HIS A 149 -9.96 8.71 16.95
C HIS A 149 -9.81 8.41 18.44
N GLU A 150 -8.99 7.42 18.80
CA GLU A 150 -8.74 7.05 20.19
C GLU A 150 -7.99 8.15 20.93
N ARG A 151 -6.94 8.72 20.31
CA ARG A 151 -6.20 9.84 20.91
C ARG A 151 -7.09 11.05 21.10
N LYS A 152 -7.93 11.38 20.11
CA LYS A 152 -8.86 12.51 20.21
C LYS A 152 -9.87 12.30 21.33
N LYS A 153 -10.43 11.09 21.46
CA LYS A 153 -11.32 10.74 22.57
C LYS A 153 -10.65 10.93 23.93
N PHE A 154 -9.41 10.45 24.08
CA PHE A 154 -8.65 10.62 25.32
C PHE A 154 -8.34 12.11 25.63
N GLN A 155 -8.10 12.93 24.62
CA GLN A 155 -7.94 14.39 24.79
C GLN A 155 -9.24 15.07 25.22
N GLU A 156 -10.37 14.68 24.64
CA GLU A 156 -11.70 15.19 25.01
C GLU A 156 -12.05 14.81 26.47
N GLU A 157 -11.76 13.59 26.89
CA GLU A 157 -11.95 13.11 28.27
C GLU A 157 -11.08 13.92 29.26
N GLN A 158 -9.79 14.13 28.97
CA GLN A 158 -8.91 14.95 29.81
C GLN A 158 -9.42 16.39 29.92
N ASN A 159 -9.81 17.00 28.81
CA ASN A 159 -10.35 18.36 28.80
C ASN A 159 -11.64 18.47 29.63
N ARG A 160 -12.50 17.44 29.56
CA ARG A 160 -13.72 17.36 30.36
C ARG A 160 -13.39 17.31 31.85
N GLU A 161 -12.49 16.42 32.27
CA GLU A 161 -12.11 16.28 33.68
C GLU A 161 -11.45 17.56 34.23
N TRP A 162 -10.56 18.19 33.46
CA TRP A 162 -9.98 19.49 33.84
C TRP A 162 -11.03 20.59 33.99
N SER A 163 -11.99 20.65 33.07
CA SER A 163 -13.08 21.65 33.13
C SER A 163 -13.94 21.44 34.38
N LEU A 164 -14.29 20.19 34.70
CA LEU A 164 -15.04 19.85 35.91
C LEU A 164 -14.27 20.19 37.19
N GLN A 165 -12.96 19.90 37.20
CA GLN A 165 -12.11 20.24 38.34
C GLN A 165 -12.07 21.76 38.59
N GLN A 166 -11.86 22.56 37.54
CA GLN A 166 -11.88 24.02 37.65
C GLN A 166 -13.24 24.57 38.10
N GLN A 167 -14.35 23.97 37.66
CA GLN A 167 -15.68 24.34 38.11
C GLN A 167 -15.83 24.10 39.62
N ARG A 168 -15.45 22.91 40.10
CA ARG A 168 -15.49 22.56 41.53
C ARG A 168 -14.63 23.50 42.37
N GLU A 169 -13.40 23.77 41.94
CA GLU A 169 -12.50 24.69 42.63
C GLU A 169 -13.07 26.11 42.69
N ARG A 170 -13.66 26.58 41.58
CA ARG A 170 -14.31 27.91 41.53
C ARG A 170 -15.53 27.97 42.44
N GLU A 171 -16.35 26.93 42.49
CA GLU A 171 -17.51 26.85 43.38
C GLU A 171 -17.09 26.84 44.85
N SER A 172 -16.08 26.03 45.20
CA SER A 172 -15.50 26.00 46.55
C SER A 172 -14.92 27.37 46.94
N ALA A 173 -14.14 28.01 46.08
CA ALA A 173 -13.59 29.34 46.34
C ALA A 173 -14.69 30.39 46.56
N ARG A 174 -15.77 30.36 45.76
CA ARG A 174 -16.93 31.24 45.94
C ARG A 174 -17.65 30.97 47.26
N ALA A 175 -17.80 29.71 47.66
CA ALA A 175 -18.40 29.36 48.94
C ALA A 175 -17.55 29.89 50.11
N HIS A 176 -16.23 29.70 50.06
CA HIS A 176 -15.31 30.25 51.05
C HIS A 176 -15.38 31.78 51.14
N GLN A 177 -15.42 32.46 50.00
CA GLN A 177 -15.57 33.92 49.95
C GLN A 177 -16.89 34.37 50.60
N ARG A 178 -18.02 33.74 50.28
CA ARG A 178 -19.32 34.07 50.88
C ARG A 178 -19.32 33.85 52.39
N CYS A 179 -18.77 32.72 52.86
CA CYS A 179 -18.64 32.46 54.29
C CYS A 179 -17.78 33.52 55.00
N ALA A 180 -16.68 33.97 54.37
CA ALA A 180 -15.84 35.02 54.92
C ALA A 180 -16.56 36.38 54.95
N GLU A 181 -17.30 36.73 53.89
CA GLU A 181 -18.12 37.95 53.82
C GLU A 181 -19.24 37.94 54.87
N ASP A 182 -19.92 36.80 55.06
CA ASP A 182 -20.97 36.63 56.08
C ASP A 182 -20.41 36.77 57.50
N LEU A 183 -19.24 36.17 57.77
CA LEU A 183 -18.55 36.30 59.06
C LEU A 183 -18.12 37.76 59.30
N TYR A 184 -17.57 38.42 58.29
CA TYR A 184 -17.21 39.84 58.37
C TYR A 184 -18.44 40.71 58.65
N PHE A 185 -19.56 40.48 57.94
CA PHE A 185 -20.80 41.22 58.14
C PHE A 185 -21.36 41.02 59.55
N LYS A 186 -21.42 39.78 60.05
CA LYS A 186 -21.83 39.48 61.44
C LYS A 186 -20.95 40.18 62.47
N THR A 187 -19.63 40.13 62.27
CA THR A 187 -18.66 40.78 63.16
C THR A 187 -18.85 42.31 63.16
N ARG A 188 -19.09 42.91 61.98
CA ARG A 188 -19.36 44.35 61.86
C ARG A 188 -20.64 44.75 62.59
N LEU A 189 -21.72 43.97 62.43
CA LEU A 189 -22.97 44.20 63.17
C LEU A 189 -22.76 44.13 64.70
N GLN A 190 -21.98 43.16 65.19
CA GLN A 190 -21.64 43.08 66.61
C GLN A 190 -20.84 44.30 67.09
N PHE A 191 -19.91 44.82 66.28
CA PHE A 191 -19.21 46.06 66.60
C PHE A 191 -20.17 47.27 66.65
N ASP A 192 -21.11 47.38 65.72
CA ASP A 192 -22.10 48.47 65.72
C ASP A 192 -23.03 48.38 66.95
N GLU A 193 -23.45 47.19 67.35
CA GLU A 193 -24.27 46.95 68.55
C GLU A 193 -23.51 47.29 69.83
N THR A 194 -22.27 46.84 69.96
CA THR A 194 -21.41 47.14 71.12
C THR A 194 -21.10 48.64 71.21
N ALA A 195 -20.84 49.31 70.08
CA ALA A 195 -20.63 50.75 70.04
C ALA A 195 -21.89 51.52 70.50
N LYS A 196 -23.08 51.14 70.03
CA LYS A 196 -24.36 51.70 70.51
C LYS A 196 -24.55 51.50 72.01
N HIS A 197 -24.23 50.30 72.51
CA HIS A 197 -24.32 50.01 73.95
C HIS A 197 -23.38 50.88 74.78
N LEU A 198 -22.11 51.01 74.37
CA LEU A 198 -21.13 51.86 75.03
C LEU A 198 -21.54 53.34 75.00
N GLN A 199 -22.07 53.83 73.88
CA GLN A 199 -22.59 55.20 73.76
C GLN A 199 -23.77 55.44 74.72
N ASN A 200 -24.68 54.46 74.85
CA ASN A 200 -25.81 54.54 75.77
C ASN A 200 -25.32 54.59 77.23
N LEU A 201 -24.37 53.74 77.61
CA LEU A 201 -23.75 53.74 78.95
C LEU A 201 -23.01 55.05 79.23
N GLU A 202 -22.26 55.58 78.28
CA GLU A 202 -21.59 56.87 78.40
C GLU A 202 -22.63 58.00 78.59
N SER A 203 -23.71 58.00 77.81
CA SER A 203 -24.76 59.01 77.95
C SER A 203 -25.47 58.91 79.31
N ALA A 204 -25.69 57.70 79.83
CA ALA A 204 -26.32 57.46 81.13
C ALA A 204 -25.40 57.90 82.28
N THR A 205 -24.11 57.57 82.22
CA THR A 205 -23.11 58.00 83.21
C THR A 205 -22.92 59.52 83.19
N ARG A 206 -22.83 60.17 82.01
CA ARG A 206 -22.81 61.64 81.89
C ARG A 206 -24.05 62.26 82.53
N LYS A 207 -25.25 61.72 82.27
CA LYS A 207 -26.50 62.18 82.91
C LYS A 207 -26.46 62.01 84.44
N ALA A 208 -25.99 60.87 84.93
CA ALA A 208 -25.86 60.59 86.36
C ALA A 208 -24.85 61.52 87.04
N VAL A 209 -23.69 61.77 86.41
CA VAL A 209 -22.68 62.74 86.88
C VAL A 209 -23.28 64.15 86.91
N CYS A 210 -23.94 64.59 85.82
CA CYS A 210 -24.61 65.88 85.80
C CYS A 210 -25.68 66.01 86.89
N ALA A 211 -26.46 64.95 87.14
CA ALA A 211 -27.45 64.92 88.22
C ALA A 211 -26.80 65.01 89.61
N ALA A 212 -25.72 64.24 89.85
CA ALA A 212 -24.96 64.28 91.10
C ALA A 212 -24.30 65.64 91.34
N VAL A 213 -23.71 66.25 90.31
CA VAL A 213 -23.15 67.62 90.36
C VAL A 213 -24.25 68.64 90.63
N LYS A 214 -25.42 68.52 89.99
CA LYS A 214 -26.58 69.38 90.23
C LYS A 214 -27.07 69.27 91.68
N GLU A 215 -27.13 68.06 92.22
CA GLU A 215 -27.53 67.80 93.61
C GLU A 215 -26.49 68.31 94.61
N PHE A 216 -25.20 68.09 94.35
CA PHE A 216 -24.11 68.66 95.13
C PHE A 216 -24.18 70.20 95.16
N ASN A 217 -24.39 70.83 94.00
CA ASN A 217 -24.56 72.28 93.90
C ASN A 217 -25.81 72.78 94.65
N ARG A 218 -26.91 72.02 94.65
CA ARG A 218 -28.10 72.33 95.47
C ARG A 218 -27.81 72.26 96.96
N ASN A 219 -27.11 71.22 97.41
CA ASN A 219 -26.74 71.05 98.82
C ASN A 219 -25.77 72.13 99.31
N GLN A 220 -24.90 72.67 98.44
CA GLN A 220 -24.07 73.84 98.74
C GLN A 220 -24.87 75.16 98.84
N VAL A 221 -26.04 75.24 98.22
CA VAL A 221 -26.88 76.45 98.16
C VAL A 221 -28.03 76.43 99.19
N ALA A 222 -28.30 75.29 99.84
CA ALA A 222 -29.28 75.21 100.92
C ALA A 222 -28.85 76.08 102.13
N PRO A 223 -29.64 77.09 102.54
CA PRO A 223 -29.29 77.96 103.66
C PRO A 223 -29.76 77.35 105.00
N GLY A 224 -28.83 77.07 105.91
CA GLY A 224 -29.16 76.59 107.25
C GLY A 224 -27.98 76.34 108.19
N THR A 225 -27.22 77.40 108.51
CA THR A 225 -26.66 77.73 109.86
C THR A 225 -25.77 76.68 110.61
N PRO A 226 -25.03 77.07 111.67
CA PRO A 226 -23.60 77.40 111.64
C PRO A 226 -22.70 76.35 112.33
N GLN A 227 -21.41 76.31 111.99
CA GLN A 227 -20.37 75.97 112.98
C GLN A 227 -19.28 77.03 112.97
N SER A 228 -19.08 77.63 114.14
CA SER A 228 -17.98 78.52 114.50
C SER A 228 -16.74 77.69 114.91
N PRO A 229 -15.58 78.31 115.17
CA PRO A 229 -14.33 78.17 114.42
C PRO A 229 -13.36 77.13 115.03
N ARG A 230 -12.30 76.76 114.29
CA ARG A 230 -10.98 76.39 114.85
C ARG A 230 -9.87 76.66 113.81
N PRO A 231 -8.63 76.96 114.26
CA PRO A 231 -7.87 78.10 113.75
C PRO A 231 -6.95 77.79 112.57
N LYS A 232 -6.63 78.86 111.84
CA LYS A 232 -5.65 78.91 110.76
C LYS A 232 -4.23 78.75 111.34
N SER A 233 -3.54 77.68 110.99
CA SER A 233 -2.08 77.67 110.86
C SER A 233 -1.71 77.82 109.38
N GLN A 234 -0.78 78.72 109.12
CA GLN A 234 -0.43 79.30 107.82
C GLN A 234 0.24 78.31 106.85
N ALA A 235 -0.18 78.45 105.58
CA ALA A 235 0.59 78.48 104.33
C ALA A 235 2.12 78.23 104.41
N GLN A 236 2.83 77.58 103.48
CA GLN A 236 2.66 77.06 102.09
C GLN A 236 4.00 76.30 101.82
N PRO A 237 4.08 75.29 100.93
CA PRO A 237 4.17 75.59 99.50
C PRO A 237 3.48 74.60 98.55
N PHE A 238 3.01 75.17 97.44
CA PHE A 238 2.67 74.50 96.20
C PHE A 238 3.91 73.84 95.57
N THR A 239 3.89 72.51 95.44
CA THR A 239 4.66 71.78 94.43
C THR A 239 3.72 70.77 93.77
N GLY A 240 3.28 71.08 92.56
CA GLY A 240 2.52 70.16 91.73
C GLY A 240 3.44 69.06 91.21
N SER A 241 3.49 67.93 91.91
CA SER A 241 4.03 66.69 91.36
C SER A 241 2.95 66.05 90.48
N HIS A 242 3.18 65.99 89.18
CA HIS A 242 2.44 65.11 88.27
C HIS A 242 2.41 63.69 88.84
N HIS A 243 1.22 63.20 89.18
CA HIS A 243 1.00 61.77 89.42
C HIS A 243 0.27 61.21 88.20
N THR A 244 1.02 60.47 87.38
CA THR A 244 0.50 59.64 86.31
C THR A 244 -0.32 58.52 86.95
N ILE A 245 -1.64 58.61 86.85
CA ILE A 245 -2.53 57.52 87.26
C ILE A 245 -2.51 56.47 86.15
N HIS A 246 -1.73 55.40 86.36
CA HIS A 246 -1.88 54.16 85.61
C HIS A 246 -3.24 53.54 85.97
N MET A 247 -4.21 53.66 85.07
CA MET A 247 -5.42 52.82 85.08
C MET A 247 -5.04 51.46 84.50
N ALA A 248 -4.77 50.51 85.38
CA ALA A 248 -4.64 49.10 85.04
C ALA A 248 -6.01 48.57 84.61
N LEU A 249 -6.17 48.29 83.31
CA LEU A 249 -7.29 47.51 82.78
C LEU A 249 -7.08 46.03 83.19
N PRO A 250 -8.05 45.40 83.89
CA PRO A 250 -7.97 43.99 84.21
C PRO A 250 -8.17 43.12 82.96
N GLY A 251 -7.45 42.00 82.95
CA GLY A 251 -7.24 41.11 81.82
C GLY A 251 -8.50 40.66 81.08
N ALA A 252 -8.40 40.71 79.75
CA ALA A 252 -9.24 39.96 78.84
C ALA A 252 -8.34 38.99 78.05
N ALA A 253 -8.76 37.74 78.04
CA ALA A 253 -8.06 36.58 77.53
C ALA A 253 -7.49 36.76 76.12
N LEU A 254 -6.23 36.34 75.98
CA LEU A 254 -5.62 35.99 74.70
C LEU A 254 -6.39 34.78 74.15
N VAL A 255 -7.39 34.99 73.30
CA VAL A 255 -7.89 33.91 72.44
C VAL A 255 -6.83 33.71 71.36
N GLN A 256 -6.06 32.63 71.50
CA GLN A 256 -5.31 32.06 70.41
C GLN A 256 -6.31 31.66 69.32
N ILE A 257 -6.47 32.50 68.31
CA ILE A 257 -6.92 32.03 67.01
C ILE A 257 -5.69 31.35 66.42
N GLU A 258 -5.66 30.02 66.43
CA GLU A 258 -4.82 29.27 65.50
C GLU A 258 -5.29 29.61 64.08
N CYS A 259 -4.72 30.67 63.51
CA CYS A 259 -4.64 30.80 62.07
C CYS A 259 -3.70 29.70 61.58
N ALA A 260 -4.27 28.58 61.13
CA ALA A 260 -3.56 27.67 60.25
C ALA A 260 -2.97 28.49 59.10
N PRO A 261 -1.69 28.27 58.72
CA PRO A 261 -1.07 29.07 57.67
C PRO A 261 -1.85 28.89 56.37
N ALA A 262 -2.40 30.00 55.88
CA ALA A 262 -2.78 30.14 54.49
C ALA A 262 -1.54 29.83 53.65
N ARG A 263 -1.51 28.65 53.03
CA ARG A 263 -0.51 28.30 52.04
C ARG A 263 -0.70 29.28 50.88
N ALA A 264 0.26 30.19 50.74
CA ALA A 264 0.30 31.12 49.62
C ALA A 264 0.19 30.32 48.31
N PRO A 265 -0.67 30.73 47.35
CA PRO A 265 -0.48 30.30 45.98
C PRO A 265 0.82 30.96 45.50
N GLU A 266 1.84 30.16 45.21
CA GLU A 266 2.96 30.66 44.43
C GLU A 266 2.41 31.21 43.11
N LEU A 267 2.56 32.52 42.93
CA LEU A 267 2.39 33.17 41.64
C LEU A 267 3.52 32.67 40.72
N GLY A 268 3.30 31.50 40.13
CA GLY A 268 4.06 31.02 38.99
C GLY A 268 3.74 31.89 37.78
N SER A 269 4.57 32.90 37.54
CA SER A 269 4.61 33.66 36.31
C SER A 269 5.00 32.73 35.15
N LEU A 270 4.01 32.18 34.44
CA LEU A 270 4.23 31.57 33.13
C LEU A 270 4.28 32.68 32.09
N GLY A 271 5.47 33.27 31.97
CA GLY A 271 5.87 34.00 30.77
C GLY A 271 5.98 33.03 29.61
N MET A 272 5.24 33.31 28.53
CA MET A 272 5.49 32.74 27.22
C MET A 272 6.86 33.23 26.71
N GLY A 273 7.75 32.30 26.41
CA GLY A 273 9.02 32.58 25.75
C GLY A 273 9.64 31.29 25.24
N GLY A 274 9.65 31.10 23.92
CA GLY A 274 10.19 29.92 23.26
C GLY A 274 11.72 29.85 23.28
N GLY A 275 12.25 28.67 23.00
CA GLY A 275 13.68 28.42 22.81
C GLY A 275 14.01 26.94 23.01
N GLY A 276 14.44 26.27 21.94
CA GLY A 276 14.73 24.84 21.94
C GLY A 276 16.03 24.48 22.66
N ALA A 277 16.17 23.18 22.99
CA ALA A 277 17.34 22.33 22.72
C ALA A 277 17.41 21.13 23.70
N VAL A 278 17.39 19.92 23.10
CA VAL A 278 18.35 18.81 23.30
C VAL A 278 18.53 18.20 24.72
N GLY A 279 18.14 16.92 24.83
CA GLY A 279 19.07 15.84 25.19
C GLY A 279 19.11 15.28 26.62
N LEU A 280 18.84 13.95 26.71
CA LEU A 280 19.42 12.96 27.65
C LEU A 280 19.02 13.11 29.15
N SER A 281 18.83 12.09 29.98
CA SER A 281 18.93 10.62 29.92
C SER A 281 18.36 10.03 31.23
N LYS A 282 17.86 8.78 31.16
CA LYS A 282 17.84 7.71 32.19
C LYS A 282 17.48 8.04 33.65
N LEU A 283 16.46 7.36 34.20
CA LEU A 283 16.36 6.88 35.60
C LEU A 283 15.23 5.83 35.66
N CYS A 284 15.55 4.53 35.54
CA CYS A 284 15.70 3.54 36.62
C CYS A 284 14.46 3.40 37.54
N LYS A 285 13.72 2.29 37.35
CA LYS A 285 12.64 1.80 38.23
C LYS A 285 13.22 1.28 39.54
N PRO A 286 12.56 1.45 40.71
CA PRO A 286 12.75 0.58 41.84
C PRO A 286 11.74 -0.57 41.82
N GLN A 287 12.29 -1.78 41.85
CA GLN A 287 11.62 -3.03 42.17
C GLN A 287 11.29 -3.01 43.67
N ILE A 288 10.01 -3.10 44.04
CA ILE A 288 9.61 -3.26 45.44
C ILE A 288 9.67 -4.75 45.77
N LEU A 289 10.54 -5.10 46.71
CA LEU A 289 10.58 -6.39 47.40
C LEU A 289 9.93 -6.16 48.77
N LEU A 290 8.76 -6.77 48.97
CA LEU A 290 8.26 -7.41 50.20
C LEU A 290 6.89 -8.02 49.89
#